data_AF-A0A0J7JZN0-F1
#
_entry.id   AF-A0A0J7JZN0-F1
#
_cell.length_a   1.000
_cell.length_b   1.000
_cell.length_c   1.000
_cell.angle_alpha   90.00
_cell.angle_beta   90.00
_cell.angle_gamma   90.00
#
_symmetry.space_group_name_H-M   'P 1'
#
loop_
_entity.id
_entity.type
_entity.pdbx_description
1 polymer ?
#
loop_
_entity_poly.entity_id
_entity_poly.type
_entity_poly.pdbx_seq_one_letter_code
_entity_poly.pdbx_strand_id
1 'polypeptide(L)' 'MDKAASQSSEKECEIPWPAYAEIFELQQKLGNEKNWAFLCKICVVRKIIHASKTSTANLRKHMS' A
#
# COMPACT_ATOMS: atom_id res chain seq x y z
N MET A 1 29.30 21.94 0.74
CA MET A 1 28.43 21.34 1.79
C MET A 1 27.19 20.83 1.10
N ASP A 2 27.24 19.55 0.78
CA ASP A 2 26.27 18.78 0.03
C ASP A 2 25.03 18.49 0.88
N LYS A 3 23.84 18.76 0.35
CA LYS A 3 22.62 18.08 0.80
C LYS A 3 21.68 17.91 -0.37
N ALA A 4 21.96 16.89 -1.18
CA ALA A 4 20.99 16.34 -2.10
C ALA A 4 19.83 15.78 -1.27
N ALA A 5 18.77 16.58 -1.11
CA ALA A 5 17.49 16.09 -0.64
C ALA A 5 16.99 15.09 -1.69
N SER A 6 17.01 13.82 -1.34
CA SER A 6 16.52 12.74 -2.18
C SER A 6 15.12 13.08 -2.67
N GLN A 7 14.99 13.38 -3.96
CA GLN A 7 13.76 13.26 -4.70
C GLN A 7 13.36 11.77 -4.64
N SER A 8 12.60 11.39 -3.62
CA SER A 8 11.71 10.25 -3.76
C SER A 8 10.65 10.70 -4.76
N SER A 9 10.92 10.43 -6.03
CA SER A 9 9.89 10.39 -7.06
C SER A 9 8.95 9.27 -6.65
N GLU A 10 8.00 9.60 -5.78
CA GLU A 10 6.84 8.79 -5.46
C GLU A 10 6.03 8.74 -6.75
N LYS A 11 6.41 7.85 -7.66
CA LYS A 11 5.50 7.41 -8.70
C LYS A 11 4.27 6.97 -7.94
N GLU A 12 3.19 7.74 -8.06
CA GLU A 12 1.88 7.41 -7.54
C GLU A 12 1.56 6.00 -8.07
N CYS A 13 1.87 4.99 -7.27
CA CYS A 13 1.69 3.62 -7.66
C CYS A 13 0.20 3.38 -7.51
N GLU A 14 -0.50 3.49 -8.63
CA GLU A 14 -1.94 3.31 -8.69
C GLU A 14 -2.31 2.01 -7.99
N ILE A 15 -3.12 2.14 -6.94
CA ILE A 15 -3.65 0.99 -6.23
C ILE A 15 -4.59 0.26 -7.21
N PRO A 16 -4.46 -1.06 -7.37
CA PRO A 16 -5.25 -1.83 -8.35
C PRO A 16 -6.75 -1.80 -8.06
N TRP A 17 -7.15 -1.36 -6.86
CA TRP A 17 -8.54 -1.20 -6.46
C TRP A 17 -8.79 0.23 -5.97
N PRO A 18 -9.25 1.14 -6.86
CA PRO A 18 -9.41 2.56 -6.55
C PRO A 18 -10.27 2.83 -5.32
N ALA A 19 -11.28 1.99 -5.06
CA ALA A 19 -12.14 2.08 -3.87
C ALA A 19 -11.39 1.99 -2.53
N TYR A 20 -10.15 1.51 -2.52
CA TYR A 20 -9.30 1.37 -1.34
C TYR A 20 -8.20 2.44 -1.26
N ALA A 21 -8.09 3.33 -2.24
CA ALA A 21 -6.96 4.26 -2.35
C ALA A 21 -6.90 5.32 -1.24
N GLU A 22 -8.05 5.69 -0.68
CA GLU A 22 -8.12 6.63 0.44
C GLU A 22 -7.70 6.00 1.78
N ILE A 23 -7.88 4.68 1.91
CA ILE A 23 -7.68 3.95 3.17
C ILE A 23 -6.30 3.26 3.19
N PHE A 24 -5.84 2.82 2.02
CA PHE A 24 -4.63 2.03 1.87
C PHE A 24 -3.62 2.72 0.96
N GLU A 25 -2.35 2.35 1.13
CA GLU A 25 -1.24 2.76 0.29
C GLU A 25 -0.51 1.52 -0.22
N LEU A 26 -0.27 1.41 -1.52
CA LEU A 26 0.41 0.25 -2.09
C LEU A 26 1.92 0.28 -1.75
N GLN A 27 2.40 -0.77 -1.10
CA GLN A 27 3.81 -0.96 -0.76
C GLN A 27 4.43 -2.00 -1.70
N GLN A 28 4.79 -1.58 -2.92
CA GLN A 28 5.30 -2.49 -3.97
C GLN A 28 6.51 -3.31 -3.53
N LYS A 29 7.40 -2.74 -2.72
CA LYS A 29 8.61 -3.40 -2.21
C LYS A 29 8.34 -4.55 -1.25
N LEU A 30 7.15 -4.58 -0.64
CA LEU A 30 6.75 -5.60 0.34
C LEU A 30 5.78 -6.63 -0.28
N GLY A 31 5.32 -6.38 -1.50
CA GLY A 31 4.51 -7.33 -2.26
C GLY A 31 5.34 -8.49 -2.80
N ASN A 32 4.66 -9.50 -3.32
CA ASN A 32 5.25 -10.60 -4.05
C ASN A 32 4.46 -10.89 -5.33
N GLU A 33 4.85 -11.95 -6.05
CA GLU A 33 4.22 -12.32 -7.32
C GLU A 33 2.69 -12.52 -7.18
N LYS A 34 2.25 -13.09 -6.05
CA LYS A 34 0.84 -13.49 -5.82
C LYS A 34 0.04 -12.45 -5.04
N ASN A 35 0.69 -11.59 -4.28
CA ASN A 35 0.05 -10.67 -3.35
C ASN A 35 0.62 -9.26 -3.45
N TRP A 36 -0.27 -8.29 -3.38
CA TRP A 36 0.07 -6.90 -3.08
C TRP A 36 0.21 -6.72 -1.57
N ALA A 37 1.08 -5.79 -1.16
CA ALA A 37 1.19 -5.35 0.23
C ALA A 37 0.65 -3.93 0.33
N PHE A 38 -0.17 -3.67 1.35
CA PHE A 38 -0.84 -2.40 1.56
C PHE A 38 -0.57 -1.90 2.97
N LEU A 39 -0.26 -0.60 3.10
CA LEU A 39 -0.22 0.08 4.38
C LEU A 39 -1.60 0.69 4.66
N CYS A 40 -2.17 0.47 5.84
CA CYS A 40 -3.39 1.17 6.24
C CYS A 40 -3.05 2.58 6.77
N LYS A 41 -3.59 3.61 6.11
CA LYS A 41 -3.38 5.03 6.46
C LYS A 41 -4.10 5.42 7.76
N ILE A 42 -5.17 4.70 8.11
CA ILE A 42 -5.99 4.96 9.31
C ILE A 42 -5.38 4.33 10.57
N CYS A 43 -4.64 3.23 10.44
CA CYS A 43 -4.00 2.58 11.58
C CYS A 43 -2.88 3.46 12.17
N VAL A 44 -2.95 3.73 13.48
CA VAL A 44 -1.91 4.49 14.22
C VAL A 44 -0.51 3.87 14.05
N VAL A 45 -0.42 2.55 13.99
CA VAL A 45 0.84 1.80 13.84
C VAL A 45 1.13 1.42 12.37
N ARG A 46 0.43 2.01 11.38
CA ARG A 46 0.65 1.79 9.94
C ARG A 46 0.82 0.30 9.58
N LYS A 47 -0.19 -0.49 9.92
CA LYS A 47 -0.19 -1.95 9.72
C LYS A 47 -0.04 -2.29 8.23
N ILE A 48 0.74 -3.33 7.93
CA ILE A 48 0.85 -3.93 6.58
C ILE A 48 -0.18 -5.05 6.42
N ILE A 49 -0.98 -4.98 5.36
CA ILE A 49 -1.97 -5.98 4.96
C ILE A 49 -1.56 -6.54 3.61
N HIS A 50 -1.44 -7.86 3.52
CA HIS A 50 -1.24 -8.53 2.24
C HIS A 50 -2.58 -8.92 1.64
N ALA A 51 -2.80 -8.64 0.36
CA ALA A 51 -3.99 -9.06 -0.37
C ALA A 51 -3.61 -9.66 -1.72
N SER A 52 -4.29 -10.74 -2.10
CA SER A 52 -4.05 -11.41 -3.38
C SER A 52 -4.33 -10.46 -4.55
N LYS A 53 -3.55 -10.54 -5.63
CA LYS A 53 -3.76 -9.66 -6.80
C LYS A 53 -5.15 -9.77 -7.43
N THR A 54 -5.89 -10.84 -7.14
CA THR A 54 -7.25 -11.09 -7.65
C THR A 54 -8.34 -10.92 -6.60
N SER A 55 -8.03 -10.60 -5.34
CA SER A 55 -9.02 -10.55 -4.26
C SER A 55 -8.72 -9.51 -3.18
N THR A 56 -9.77 -8.78 -2.80
CA THR A 56 -9.76 -7.76 -1.74
C THR A 56 -10.20 -8.30 -0.38
N ALA A 57 -10.38 -9.63 -0.22
CA ALA A 57 -10.93 -10.22 1.00
C ALA A 57 -10.18 -9.79 2.28
N ASN A 58 -8.84 -9.71 2.22
CA ASN A 58 -8.03 -9.29 3.37
C ASN A 58 -8.16 -7.79 3.68
N LEU A 59 -8.35 -6.94 2.67
CA LEU A 59 -8.60 -5.51 2.88
C LEU A 59 -9.97 -5.30 3.54
N ARG A 60 -11.01 -5.97 3.02
CA ARG A 60 -12.36 -5.93 3.63
C ARG A 60 -12.36 -6.43 5.06
N LYS A 61 -11.69 -7.56 5.32
CA LYS A 61 -11.54 -8.13 6.67
C LYS A 61 -10.79 -7.21 7.62
N HIS A 62 -9.85 -6.40 7.12
CA HIS A 62 -9.15 -5.42 7.96
C HIS A 62 -10.03 -4.23 8.37
N MET A 63 -10.99 -3.87 7.52
CA MET A 63 -11.91 -2.74 7.75
C MET A 63 -13.17 -3.09 8.56
N SER A 64 -13.50 -4.38 8.67
CA SER A 64 -14.59 -4.89 9.53
C SER A 64 -14.12 -5.07 10.96
#